data_AF-A0A523MK44-F1
#
_entry.id   AF-A0A523MK44-F1
#
_cell.length_a   1.000
_cell.length_b   1.000
_cell.length_c   1.000
_cell.angle_alpha   90.00
_cell.angle_beta   90.00
_cell.angle_gamma   90.00
#
_symmetry.space_group_name_H-M   'P 1'
#
loop_
_entity.id
_entity.type
_entity.pdbx_description
1 polymer ?
#
loop_
_entity_poly.entity_id
_entity_poly.type
_entity_poly.pdbx_seq_one_letter_code
_entity_poly.pdbx_strand_id
1 'polypeptide(L)'
;MTDRYTEPAIRTLRPALICLTALLAMLLAACGGGAADPASAAGASMPIGGESGSELAAVQVLHRGNGAEPQTVDPHRGEGVPSSNIHRDLFEGLTIEAPDGAVIPGVAESWAISDDGMTYTFSL
;
A
#
# COMPACT_ATOMS: atom_id res chain seq x y z
N MET A 1 -48.98 0.67 53.43
CA MET A 1 -49.47 0.75 52.03
C MET A 1 -49.16 2.17 51.58
N THR A 2 -48.00 2.51 51.03
CA THR A 2 -47.24 1.92 49.92
C THR A 2 -45.76 2.37 49.97
N ASP A 3 -44.90 1.54 49.38
CA ASP A 3 -43.50 1.77 48.94
C ASP A 3 -42.43 2.21 49.96
N ARG A 4 -41.68 1.23 50.50
CA ARG A 4 -40.42 1.44 51.25
C ARG A 4 -39.26 0.55 50.79
N TYR A 5 -39.28 0.00 49.58
CA TYR A 5 -38.26 -0.99 49.17
C TYR A 5 -37.55 -0.74 47.82
N THR A 6 -37.75 0.39 47.14
CA THR A 6 -37.26 0.60 45.76
C THR A 6 -36.40 1.85 45.56
N GLU A 7 -35.48 2.24 46.47
CA GLU A 7 -34.78 3.54 46.31
C GLU A 7 -33.24 3.65 46.43
N PRO A 8 -32.41 2.68 46.89
CA PRO A 8 -30.95 2.88 46.84
C PRO A 8 -30.34 2.46 45.48
N ALA A 9 -30.87 1.42 44.83
CA ALA A 9 -30.27 0.85 43.64
C ALA A 9 -30.50 1.69 42.36
N ILE A 10 -31.67 2.33 42.23
CA ILE A 10 -32.05 3.08 41.02
C ILE A 10 -31.28 4.41 40.91
N ARG A 11 -30.81 4.98 42.03
CA ARG A 11 -30.15 6.29 42.08
C ARG A 11 -28.67 6.23 41.69
N THR A 12 -27.99 5.11 41.90
CA THR A 12 -26.61 4.88 41.45
C THR A 12 -26.55 4.24 40.06
N LEU A 13 -27.62 3.56 39.62
CA LEU A 13 -27.72 2.99 38.27
C LEU A 13 -27.75 4.05 37.16
N ARG A 14 -28.36 5.22 37.41
CA ARG A 14 -28.47 6.30 36.42
C ARG A 14 -27.13 6.89 35.97
N PRO A 15 -26.22 7.33 36.88
CA PRO A 15 -24.90 7.80 36.46
C PRO A 15 -24.03 6.66 35.91
N ALA A 16 -24.16 5.44 36.43
CA ALA A 16 -23.43 4.28 35.92
C ALA A 16 -23.84 3.90 34.48
N LEU A 17 -25.14 3.97 34.15
CA LEU A 17 -25.67 3.72 32.81
C LEU A 17 -25.30 4.83 31.82
N ILE A 18 -25.28 6.09 32.27
CA ILE A 18 -24.80 7.23 31.46
C ILE A 18 -23.28 7.08 31.18
N CYS A 19 -22.48 6.71 32.18
CA CYS A 19 -21.05 6.45 31.97
C CYS A 19 -20.82 5.26 31.05
N LEU A 20 -21.58 4.17 31.19
CA LEU A 20 -21.43 2.97 30.37
C LEU A 20 -21.83 3.22 28.90
N THR A 21 -22.90 3.97 28.66
CA THR A 21 -23.31 4.36 27.30
C THR A 21 -22.34 5.37 26.67
N ALA A 22 -21.79 6.30 27.45
CA ALA A 22 -20.75 7.22 26.98
C ALA A 22 -19.43 6.51 26.62
N LEU A 23 -19.02 5.52 27.44
CA LEU A 23 -17.82 4.73 27.18
C LEU A 23 -18.00 3.83 25.94
N LEU A 24 -19.18 3.24 25.77
CA LEU A 24 -19.52 2.43 24.59
C LEU A 24 -19.58 3.28 23.31
N ALA A 25 -20.14 4.50 23.37
CA ALA A 25 -20.15 5.43 22.24
C ALA A 25 -18.74 5.87 21.81
N MET A 26 -17.83 6.09 22.77
CA MET A 26 -16.42 6.39 22.49
C MET A 26 -15.69 5.21 21.83
N LEU A 27 -15.99 3.97 22.23
CA LEU A 27 -15.43 2.76 21.62
C LEU A 27 -15.94 2.54 20.18
N LEU A 28 -17.22 2.86 19.89
CA LEU A 28 -17.79 2.76 18.54
C LEU A 28 -17.22 3.81 17.57
N ALA A 29 -16.94 5.03 18.03
CA ALA A 29 -16.31 6.07 17.20
C ALA A 29 -14.86 5.76 16.81
N ALA A 30 -14.15 4.91 17.59
CA ALA A 30 -12.75 4.55 17.34
C ALA A 30 -12.56 3.52 16.20
N CYS A 31 -13.62 2.83 15.77
CA CYS A 31 -13.56 1.82 14.69
C CYS A 31 -14.31 2.27 13.42
N GLY A 32 -14.92 3.47 13.42
CA GLY A 32 -15.74 3.98 12.32
C GLY A 32 -15.31 5.34 11.76
N GLY A 33 -14.23 5.94 12.29
CA GLY A 33 -13.66 7.21 11.84
C GLY A 33 -12.82 7.10 10.56
N GLY A 34 -13.22 6.25 9.62
CA GLY A 34 -12.85 6.41 8.23
C GLY A 34 -13.86 7.37 7.64
N ALA A 35 -13.62 8.68 7.76
CA ALA A 35 -14.14 9.57 6.73
C ALA A 35 -13.67 8.95 5.42
N ALA A 36 -14.60 8.44 4.62
CA ALA A 36 -14.33 8.17 3.24
C ALA A 36 -13.90 9.53 2.68
N ASP A 37 -12.59 9.74 2.59
CA ASP A 37 -12.05 10.82 1.80
C ASP A 37 -12.76 10.69 0.44
N PRO A 38 -13.43 11.74 -0.07
CA PRO A 38 -13.92 11.74 -1.45
C PRO A 38 -12.77 11.60 -2.47
N ALA A 39 -11.52 11.40 -2.02
CA ALA A 39 -10.41 10.90 -2.82
C ALA A 39 -10.61 9.47 -3.35
N SER A 40 -11.55 8.67 -2.81
CA SER A 40 -11.92 7.35 -3.36
C SER A 40 -13.02 7.41 -4.43
N ALA A 41 -12.96 8.44 -5.28
CA ALA A 41 -13.64 8.51 -6.56
C ALA A 41 -12.82 9.37 -7.53
N ALA A 42 -11.55 9.01 -7.74
CA ALA A 42 -10.76 9.53 -8.85
C ALA A 42 -10.23 8.38 -9.71
N GLY A 43 -11.16 7.61 -10.27
CA GLY A 43 -11.05 7.19 -11.67
C GLY A 43 -11.29 8.39 -12.62
N ALA A 44 -10.92 9.59 -12.19
CA ALA A 44 -10.86 10.76 -13.04
C ALA A 44 -9.62 10.54 -13.91
N SER A 45 -9.86 10.28 -15.18
CA SER A 45 -8.89 10.47 -16.24
C SER A 45 -8.36 11.91 -16.15
N MET A 46 -7.37 12.14 -15.30
CA MET A 46 -6.53 13.33 -15.43
C MET A 46 -5.92 13.23 -16.81
N PRO A 47 -6.17 14.17 -17.73
CA PRO A 47 -5.51 14.14 -19.02
C PRO A 47 -4.00 14.26 -18.78
N ILE A 48 -3.28 13.16 -19.00
CA ILE A 48 -1.82 13.14 -18.99
C ILE A 48 -1.40 13.59 -20.40
N GLY A 49 -1.41 14.90 -20.63
CA GLY A 49 -1.00 15.54 -21.88
C GLY A 49 -2.14 15.83 -22.87
N GLY A 50 -2.04 16.98 -23.55
CA GLY A 50 -2.90 17.40 -24.67
C GLY A 50 -4.41 17.51 -24.40
N GLU A 51 -5.19 17.59 -25.49
CA GLU A 51 -6.65 17.73 -25.45
C GLU A 51 -7.36 16.38 -25.25
N SER A 52 -6.79 15.29 -25.77
CA SER A 52 -7.35 13.94 -25.62
C SER A 52 -6.86 13.19 -24.38
N GLY A 53 -5.85 13.70 -23.67
CA GLY A 53 -5.29 13.05 -22.47
C GLY A 53 -4.32 11.92 -22.78
N SER A 54 -3.89 11.78 -24.04
CA SER A 54 -3.02 10.70 -24.52
C SER A 54 -1.81 11.22 -25.32
N GLU A 55 -1.72 12.53 -25.52
CA GLU A 55 -0.66 13.16 -26.27
C GLU A 55 0.67 13.11 -25.50
N LEU A 56 1.67 12.48 -26.11
CA LEU A 56 3.03 12.46 -25.57
C LEU A 56 3.70 13.82 -25.70
N ALA A 57 4.45 14.22 -24.67
CA ALA A 57 5.34 15.38 -24.77
C ALA A 57 6.37 15.23 -25.91
N ALA A 58 6.77 16.34 -26.52
CA ALA A 58 7.80 16.34 -27.56
C ALA A 58 9.16 15.79 -27.06
N VAL A 59 9.42 15.92 -25.76
CA VAL A 59 10.64 15.42 -25.10
C VAL A 59 10.22 14.68 -23.84
N GLN A 60 10.69 13.43 -23.68
CA GLN A 60 10.41 12.59 -22.52
C GLN A 60 11.54 12.71 -21.50
N VAL A 61 11.38 13.58 -20.50
CA VAL A 61 12.35 13.75 -19.40
C VAL A 61 11.65 13.53 -18.08
N LEU A 62 12.16 12.57 -17.30
CA LEU A 62 11.70 12.27 -15.95
C LEU A 62 12.72 12.79 -14.93
N HIS A 63 12.32 13.72 -14.08
CA HIS A 63 13.08 14.14 -12.91
C HIS A 63 12.55 13.41 -11.68
N ARG A 64 13.29 12.39 -11.21
CA ARG A 64 12.91 11.57 -10.05
C ARG A 64 13.94 11.74 -8.93
N GLY A 65 13.48 11.97 -7.71
CA GLY A 65 14.32 11.90 -6.51
C GLY A 65 14.48 10.46 -6.04
N ASN A 66 15.71 10.04 -5.70
CA ASN A 66 16.01 8.69 -5.22
C ASN A 66 15.83 8.52 -3.68
N GLY A 67 15.52 9.59 -2.96
CA GLY A 67 15.38 9.60 -1.50
C GLY A 67 16.72 9.86 -0.80
N ALA A 68 17.51 8.82 -0.58
CA ALA A 68 18.83 8.92 0.07
C ALA A 68 19.98 8.63 -0.90
N GLU A 69 21.19 9.01 -0.52
CA GLU A 69 22.40 8.67 -1.29
C GLU A 69 22.64 7.15 -1.27
N PRO A 70 22.80 6.49 -2.44
CA PRO A 70 23.20 5.08 -2.49
C PRO A 70 24.57 4.86 -1.85
N GLN A 71 24.74 3.75 -1.13
CA GLN A 71 26.06 3.39 -0.58
C GLN A 71 27.06 3.01 -1.67
N THR A 72 26.56 2.41 -2.74
CA THR A 72 27.32 1.90 -3.88
C THR A 72 26.37 1.65 -5.06
N VAL A 73 26.92 1.64 -6.28
CA VAL A 73 26.24 1.25 -7.52
C VAL A 73 26.69 -0.15 -8.02
N ASP A 74 27.61 -0.78 -7.29
CA ASP A 74 27.97 -2.19 -7.51
C ASP A 74 26.88 -3.10 -6.92
N PRO A 75 26.15 -3.87 -7.75
CA PRO A 75 25.06 -4.72 -7.29
C PRO A 75 25.52 -5.84 -6.34
N HIS A 76 26.79 -6.24 -6.35
CA HIS A 76 27.32 -7.22 -5.39
C HIS A 76 27.56 -6.64 -4.00
N ARG A 77 27.49 -5.32 -3.84
CA ARG A 77 27.79 -4.62 -2.58
C ARG A 77 26.62 -3.80 -2.05
N GLY A 78 25.61 -3.52 -2.87
CA GLY A 78 24.45 -2.73 -2.49
C GLY A 78 23.40 -3.55 -1.75
N GLU A 79 23.04 -3.13 -0.54
CA GLU A 79 22.04 -3.79 0.30
C GLU A 79 20.76 -2.95 0.54
N GLY A 80 20.83 -1.64 0.27
CA GLY A 80 19.74 -0.70 0.55
C GLY A 80 18.83 -0.41 -0.65
N VAL A 81 17.60 0.03 -0.36
CA VAL A 81 16.63 0.49 -1.37
C VAL A 81 17.17 1.58 -2.30
N PRO A 82 17.92 2.61 -1.83
CA PRO A 82 18.44 3.64 -2.73
C PRO A 82 19.39 3.09 -3.82
N SER A 83 20.20 2.07 -3.48
CA SER A 83 21.03 1.37 -4.47
C SER A 83 20.18 0.49 -5.39
N SER A 84 19.21 -0.25 -4.83
CA SER A 84 18.31 -1.12 -5.61
C SER A 84 17.52 -0.36 -6.67
N ASN A 85 17.04 0.86 -6.37
CA ASN A 85 16.36 1.72 -7.34
C ASN A 85 17.24 1.97 -8.57
N ILE A 86 18.51 2.34 -8.37
CA ILE A 86 19.45 2.61 -9.46
C ILE A 86 19.80 1.31 -10.19
N HIS A 87 19.95 0.19 -9.48
CA HIS A 87 20.22 -1.10 -10.12
C HIS A 87 19.09 -1.53 -11.06
N ARG A 88 17.82 -1.29 -10.67
CA ARG A 88 16.65 -1.58 -11.53
C ARG A 88 16.58 -0.68 -12.77
N ASP A 89 17.19 0.49 -12.74
CA ASP A 89 17.29 1.40 -13.89
C ASP A 89 18.46 1.03 -14.83
N LEU A 90 19.55 0.46 -14.29
CA LEU A 90 20.79 0.17 -15.03
C LEU A 90 20.94 -1.27 -15.50
N PHE A 91 20.33 -2.22 -14.81
CA PHE A 91 20.49 -3.65 -15.05
C PHE A 91 19.13 -4.33 -15.13
N GLU A 92 19.07 -5.42 -15.89
CA GLU A 92 17.91 -6.28 -16.00
C GLU A 92 18.27 -7.71 -15.60
N GLY A 93 17.41 -8.34 -14.79
CA GLY A 93 17.59 -9.72 -14.35
C GLY A 93 17.03 -10.73 -15.35
N LEU A 94 17.14 -12.02 -15.03
CA LEU A 94 16.52 -13.09 -15.85
C LEU A 94 14.99 -12.92 -15.92
N THR A 95 14.38 -12.48 -14.82
CA THR A 95 12.97 -12.10 -14.71
C THR A 95 12.87 -10.71 -14.08
N ILE A 96 11.76 -10.02 -14.32
CA ILE A 96 11.42 -8.73 -13.66
C ILE A 96 10.00 -8.78 -13.08
N GLU A 97 9.58 -7.67 -12.48
CA GLU A 97 8.28 -7.53 -11.82
C GLU A 97 7.39 -6.55 -12.61
N ALA A 98 6.16 -6.96 -12.92
CA ALA A 98 5.13 -6.08 -13.45
C ALA A 98 4.61 -5.10 -12.37
N PRO A 99 3.86 -4.05 -12.73
CA PRO A 99 3.33 -3.08 -11.76
C PRO A 99 2.44 -3.67 -10.66
N ASP A 100 1.83 -4.82 -10.90
CA ASP A 100 1.03 -5.59 -9.94
C ASP A 100 1.87 -6.58 -9.11
N GLY A 101 3.18 -6.64 -9.33
CA GLY A 101 4.13 -7.55 -8.69
C GLY A 101 4.22 -8.93 -9.33
N ALA A 102 3.52 -9.18 -10.45
CA ALA A 102 3.67 -10.46 -11.15
C ALA A 102 5.08 -10.61 -11.73
N VAL A 103 5.65 -11.82 -11.62
CA VAL A 103 6.95 -12.13 -12.24
C VAL A 103 6.75 -12.30 -13.74
N ILE A 104 7.50 -11.54 -14.53
CA ILE A 104 7.44 -11.54 -16.00
C ILE A 104 8.85 -11.76 -16.60
N PRO A 105 8.95 -12.14 -17.89
CA PRO A 105 10.21 -12.21 -18.60
C PRO A 105 11.04 -10.93 -18.49
N GLY A 106 12.35 -11.08 -18.24
CA GLY A 106 13.35 -10.03 -18.35
C GLY A 106 14.32 -10.39 -19.47
N VAL A 107 15.61 -10.55 -19.14
CA VAL A 107 16.62 -11.02 -20.09
C VAL A 107 16.33 -12.44 -20.59
N ALA A 108 15.66 -13.28 -19.80
CA ALA A 108 15.21 -14.58 -20.27
C ALA A 108 13.81 -14.47 -20.89
N GLU A 109 13.66 -14.96 -22.12
CA GLU A 109 12.37 -15.02 -22.83
C GLU A 109 11.39 -15.98 -22.15
N SER A 110 11.90 -17.08 -21.58
CA SER A 110 11.12 -18.09 -20.86
C SER A 110 12.00 -18.92 -19.92
N TRP A 111 11.36 -19.64 -19.00
CA TRP A 111 12.04 -20.60 -18.12
C TRP A 111 11.18 -21.83 -17.84
N ALA A 112 11.87 -22.94 -17.56
CA ALA A 112 11.26 -24.17 -17.09
C ALA A 112 11.83 -24.55 -15.72
N ILE A 113 10.98 -25.13 -14.88
CA ILE A 113 11.33 -25.61 -13.53
C ILE A 113 11.12 -27.13 -13.53
N SER A 114 12.09 -27.89 -13.05
CA SER A 114 11.97 -29.35 -12.90
C SER A 114 10.90 -29.75 -11.88
N ASP A 115 10.42 -31.00 -11.96
CA ASP A 115 9.39 -31.54 -11.05
C ASP A 115 9.80 -31.49 -9.57
N ASP A 116 11.11 -31.56 -9.27
CA ASP A 116 11.67 -31.47 -7.92
C ASP A 116 11.95 -30.02 -7.46
N GLY A 117 11.78 -29.04 -8.35
CA GLY A 117 11.98 -27.62 -8.06
C GLY A 117 13.45 -27.20 -7.89
N MET A 118 14.42 -28.05 -8.21
CA MET A 118 15.86 -27.78 -7.98
C MET A 118 16.62 -27.34 -9.24
N THR A 119 16.05 -27.57 -10.43
CA THR A 119 16.66 -27.18 -11.70
C THR A 119 15.81 -26.13 -12.40
N TYR A 120 16.42 -24.99 -12.69
CA TYR A 120 15.83 -23.89 -13.45
C TYR A 120 16.60 -23.74 -14.75
N THR A 121 15.90 -23.82 -15.88
CA THR A 121 16.49 -23.63 -17.20
C THR A 121 15.89 -22.38 -17.82
N PHE A 122 16.72 -21.39 -18.13
CA PHE A 122 16.34 -20.14 -18.76
C PHE A 122 16.73 -20.14 -20.24
N SER A 123 15.84 -19.66 -21.10
CA SER A 123 16.13 -19.38 -22.51
C SER A 123 16.37 -17.88 -22.67
N LEU A 124 17.52 -17.50 -23.23
CA LEU A 124 17.96 -16.11 -23.41
C LEU A 124 17.93 -15.71 -24.89
#